data_AF-A0A559GEI1-F1
#
_entry.id   AF-A0A559GEI1-F1
#
_cell.length_a   1.000
_cell.length_b   1.000
_cell.length_c   1.000
_cell.angle_alpha   90.00
_cell.angle_beta   90.00
_cell.angle_gamma   90.00
#
_symmetry.space_group_name_H-M   'P 1'
#
loop_
_entity.id
_entity.type
_entity.pdbx_description
1 polymer ?
#
loop_
_entity_poly.entity_id
_entity_poly.type
_entity_poly.pdbx_seq_one_letter_code
_entity_poly.pdbx_strand_id
1 'polypeptide(L)'
;SKDGLTYTYKIRKGVKWITSDGEEYAEVTAKDFVNGLKHAADKKSEALYLAETSVKGLSDYLSGNSKDFSTVGVKAVDDYTLEYTLNQPEPYWNSKMAYSIFWPLNEDFEKSKGSDFAKATDPTSLLYNGPFLLKGLTTKSSIEFAKNEQYWDKDNVHLDKVTLAFYDGSDQESIERNFTSGAYSYARLFPTSSNYSKVAESYK
;
A
#
# COMPACT_ATOMS: atom_id res chain seq x y z
N SER A 1 1.95 18.54 -17.58
CA SER A 1 1.98 19.29 -18.86
C SER A 1 1.29 20.63 -18.67
N LYS A 2 1.33 21.53 -19.67
CA LYS A 2 0.69 22.86 -19.58
C LYS A 2 -0.83 22.81 -19.44
N ASP A 3 -1.46 21.80 -20.03
CA ASP A 3 -2.91 21.55 -19.97
C ASP A 3 -3.35 20.75 -18.74
N GLY A 4 -2.42 20.32 -17.88
CA GLY A 4 -2.74 19.54 -16.68
C GLY A 4 -3.21 18.10 -16.94
N LEU A 5 -3.07 17.59 -18.18
CA LEU A 5 -3.54 16.24 -18.54
C LEU A 5 -2.44 15.18 -18.42
N THR A 6 -1.17 15.55 -18.58
CA THR A 6 -0.05 14.61 -18.53
C THR A 6 0.83 14.87 -17.32
N TYR A 7 1.04 13.83 -16.52
CA TYR A 7 1.93 13.83 -15.35
C TYR A 7 3.09 12.88 -15.60
N THR A 8 4.31 13.38 -15.45
CA THR A 8 5.53 12.59 -15.62
C THR A 8 6.26 12.55 -14.29
N TYR A 9 6.46 11.35 -13.77
CA TYR A 9 7.15 11.08 -12.52
C TYR A 9 8.51 10.47 -12.78
N LYS A 10 9.54 11.00 -12.10
CA LYS A 10 10.86 10.38 -12.04
C LYS A 10 10.92 9.48 -10.82
N ILE A 11 11.10 8.18 -11.05
CA ILE A 11 11.21 7.18 -10.00
C ILE A 11 12.64 7.19 -9.48
N ARG A 12 12.78 7.02 -8.16
CA ARG A 12 14.09 6.91 -7.51
C ARG A 12 14.79 5.65 -7.99
N LYS A 13 16.02 5.79 -8.47
CA LYS A 13 16.89 4.68 -8.84
C LYS A 13 17.42 3.96 -7.59
N GLY A 14 17.70 2.67 -7.71
CA GLY A 14 18.27 1.85 -6.65
C GLY A 14 17.26 1.36 -5.60
N VAL A 15 15.96 1.65 -5.76
CA VAL A 15 14.93 1.11 -4.85
C VAL A 15 14.72 -0.37 -5.18
N LYS A 16 14.78 -1.23 -4.17
CA LYS A 16 14.69 -2.69 -4.35
C LYS A 16 13.35 -3.23 -3.86
N TRP A 17 12.86 -4.24 -4.57
CA TRP A 17 11.88 -5.20 -4.08
C TRP A 17 12.59 -6.19 -3.17
N ILE A 18 12.02 -6.39 -1.98
CA ILE A 18 12.58 -7.20 -0.91
C ILE A 18 11.60 -8.33 -0.60
N THR A 19 12.10 -9.52 -0.32
CA THR A 19 11.32 -10.67 0.15
C THR A 19 11.00 -10.55 1.64
N SER A 20 10.12 -11.40 2.17
CA SER A 20 9.72 -11.34 3.59
C SER A 20 10.84 -11.71 4.58
N ASP A 21 11.90 -12.37 4.12
CA ASP A 21 13.14 -12.65 4.87
C ASP A 21 14.20 -11.56 4.73
N GLY A 22 14.00 -10.55 3.87
CA GLY A 22 14.88 -9.39 3.76
C GLY A 22 15.86 -9.42 2.58
N GLU A 23 15.72 -10.37 1.67
CA GLU A 23 16.59 -10.53 0.50
C GLU A 23 16.13 -9.65 -0.67
N GLU A 24 17.10 -9.13 -1.43
CA GLU A 24 16.81 -8.37 -2.65
C GLU A 24 16.29 -9.31 -3.75
N TYR A 25 15.17 -8.95 -4.37
CA TYR A 25 14.56 -9.68 -5.48
C TYR A 25 14.84 -9.02 -6.83
N ALA A 26 14.49 -7.74 -6.95
CA ALA A 26 14.62 -6.96 -8.18
C ALA A 26 14.65 -5.46 -7.88
N GLU A 27 14.96 -4.64 -8.88
CA GLU A 27 14.82 -3.19 -8.78
C GLU A 27 13.37 -2.77 -9.08
N VAL A 28 12.87 -1.75 -8.37
CA VAL A 28 11.57 -1.15 -8.64
C VAL A 28 11.68 -0.26 -9.88
N THR A 29 10.84 -0.53 -10.88
CA THR A 29 10.84 0.20 -12.15
C THR A 29 9.47 0.80 -12.48
N ALA A 30 9.42 1.69 -13.48
CA ALA A 30 8.16 2.26 -13.97
C ALA A 30 7.17 1.20 -14.48
N LYS A 31 7.66 0.05 -14.96
CA LYS A 31 6.82 -1.06 -15.42
C LYS A 31 6.01 -1.66 -14.27
N ASP A 32 6.56 -1.68 -13.06
CA ASP A 32 5.85 -2.19 -11.88
C ASP A 32 4.61 -1.35 -11.55
N PHE A 33 4.64 -0.04 -11.80
CA PHE A 33 3.48 0.85 -11.62
C PHE A 33 2.40 0.64 -12.68
N VAL A 34 2.81 0.39 -13.94
CA VAL A 34 1.89 -0.01 -15.02
C VAL A 34 1.22 -1.33 -14.64
N ASN A 35 2.00 -2.32 -14.19
CA ASN A 35 1.49 -3.61 -13.75
C ASN A 35 0.56 -3.48 -12.53
N GLY A 36 0.91 -2.64 -11.55
CA GLY A 36 0.07 -2.39 -10.37
C GLY A 36 -1.34 -1.91 -10.72
N LEU A 37 -1.45 -0.91 -11.61
CA LEU A 37 -2.78 -0.44 -12.05
C LEU A 37 -3.50 -1.49 -12.91
N LYS A 38 -2.77 -2.24 -13.75
CA LYS A 38 -3.35 -3.34 -14.53
C LYS A 38 -3.92 -4.43 -13.63
N HIS A 39 -3.17 -4.86 -12.63
CA HIS A 39 -3.61 -5.81 -11.62
C HIS A 39 -4.88 -5.32 -10.93
N ALA A 40 -4.91 -4.06 -10.48
CA ALA A 40 -6.09 -3.50 -9.84
C ALA A 40 -7.32 -3.51 -10.75
N ALA A 41 -7.16 -3.22 -12.04
CA ALA A 41 -8.22 -3.29 -13.03
C ALA A 41 -8.69 -4.74 -13.27
N ASP A 42 -7.77 -5.66 -13.50
CA ASP A 42 -8.06 -7.09 -13.79
C ASP A 42 -8.72 -7.79 -12.60
N LYS A 43 -8.32 -7.43 -11.38
CA LYS A 43 -8.89 -7.97 -10.13
C LYS A 43 -10.12 -7.21 -9.62
N LYS A 44 -10.58 -6.19 -10.36
CA LYS A 44 -11.74 -5.36 -9.99
C LYS A 44 -11.62 -4.79 -8.57
N SER A 45 -10.47 -4.18 -8.28
CA SER A 45 -10.19 -3.56 -6.98
C SER A 45 -11.33 -2.63 -6.57
N GLU A 46 -11.75 -2.70 -5.30
CA GLU A 46 -12.78 -1.84 -4.73
C GLU A 46 -12.39 -0.34 -4.76
N ALA A 47 -11.10 -0.04 -4.90
CA ALA A 47 -10.58 1.32 -4.98
C ALA A 47 -10.58 1.91 -6.40
N LEU A 48 -11.10 1.20 -7.42
CA LEU A 48 -11.09 1.65 -8.82
C LEU A 48 -11.77 3.00 -9.03
N TYR A 49 -12.73 3.37 -8.19
CA TYR A 49 -13.39 4.68 -8.22
C TYR A 49 -12.40 5.87 -8.12
N LEU A 50 -11.20 5.65 -7.57
CA LEU A 50 -10.15 6.68 -7.50
C LEU A 50 -9.45 6.92 -8.84
N ALA A 51 -9.47 5.93 -9.75
CA ALA A 51 -8.70 5.92 -10.99
C ALA A 51 -9.57 5.90 -12.26
N GLU A 52 -10.71 5.22 -12.24
CA GLU A 52 -11.52 4.87 -13.42
C GLU A 52 -11.85 6.07 -14.32
N THR A 53 -12.32 7.16 -13.72
CA THR A 53 -12.69 8.38 -14.44
C THR A 53 -11.51 9.35 -14.62
N SER A 54 -10.43 9.15 -13.87
CA SER A 54 -9.23 9.98 -13.92
C SER A 54 -8.29 9.58 -15.04
N VAL A 55 -7.92 8.31 -15.10
CA VAL A 55 -6.93 7.79 -16.05
C VAL A 55 -7.59 7.56 -17.41
N LYS A 56 -6.97 8.12 -18.45
CA LYS A 56 -7.49 8.01 -19.82
C LYS A 56 -7.64 6.55 -20.25
N GLY A 57 -8.77 6.19 -20.85
CA GLY A 57 -9.02 4.84 -21.37
C GLY A 57 -9.27 3.75 -20.31
N LEU A 58 -9.13 4.03 -19.02
CA LEU A 58 -9.34 3.01 -17.98
C LEU A 58 -10.79 2.54 -17.90
N SER A 59 -11.77 3.44 -18.00
CA SER A 59 -13.19 3.06 -18.03
C SER A 59 -13.56 2.18 -19.24
N ASP A 60 -12.95 2.42 -20.41
CA ASP A 60 -13.14 1.57 -21.60
C ASP A 60 -12.54 0.17 -21.41
N TYR A 61 -11.39 0.07 -20.74
CA TYR A 61 -10.79 -1.22 -20.38
C TYR A 61 -11.68 -1.98 -19.39
N LEU A 62 -12.15 -1.31 -18.33
CA LEU A 62 -12.99 -1.92 -17.29
C LEU A 62 -14.36 -2.38 -17.79
N SER A 63 -14.96 -1.63 -18.71
CA SER A 63 -16.24 -1.98 -19.35
C SER A 63 -16.11 -3.06 -20.43
N GLY A 64 -14.88 -3.40 -20.83
CA GLY A 64 -14.60 -4.38 -21.88
C GLY A 64 -14.71 -3.84 -23.31
N ASN A 65 -14.90 -2.53 -23.48
CA ASN A 65 -14.83 -1.84 -24.78
C ASN A 65 -13.41 -1.92 -25.37
N SER A 66 -12.38 -1.97 -24.53
CA SER A 66 -11.01 -2.33 -24.89
C SER A 66 -10.56 -3.54 -24.08
N LYS A 67 -9.85 -4.48 -24.71
CA LYS A 67 -9.11 -5.55 -24.01
C LYS A 67 -7.61 -5.29 -23.97
N ASP A 68 -7.16 -4.23 -24.62
CA ASP A 68 -5.76 -3.86 -24.72
C ASP A 68 -5.44 -2.85 -23.62
N PHE A 69 -4.72 -3.27 -22.59
CA PHE A 69 -4.33 -2.38 -21.50
C PHE A 69 -3.35 -1.28 -21.97
N SER A 70 -2.69 -1.44 -23.12
CA SER A 70 -1.81 -0.40 -23.67
C SER A 70 -2.56 0.87 -24.09
N THR A 71 -3.90 0.82 -24.20
CA THR A 71 -4.74 2.01 -24.42
C THR A 71 -5.04 2.80 -23.14
N VAL A 72 -4.74 2.23 -21.97
CA VAL A 72 -4.87 2.91 -20.67
C VAL A 72 -3.74 3.92 -20.49
N GLY A 73 -4.07 5.11 -20.01
CA GLY A 73 -3.18 6.26 -19.86
C GLY A 73 -2.16 6.13 -18.73
N VAL A 74 -1.44 5.02 -18.67
CA VAL A 74 -0.28 4.77 -17.80
C VAL A 74 0.81 4.07 -18.62
N LYS A 75 2.02 4.62 -18.64
CA LYS A 75 3.13 4.02 -19.39
C LYS A 75 4.48 4.21 -18.70
N ALA A 76 5.32 3.20 -18.81
CA ALA A 76 6.75 3.30 -18.55
C ALA A 76 7.43 3.87 -19.80
N VAL A 77 7.89 5.13 -19.73
CA VAL A 77 8.64 5.77 -20.83
C VAL A 77 10.06 5.19 -20.89
N ASP A 78 10.64 4.95 -19.72
CA ASP A 78 11.87 4.21 -19.47
C ASP A 78 11.77 3.56 -18.08
N ASP A 79 12.81 2.87 -17.63
CA ASP A 79 12.80 2.14 -16.35
C ASP A 79 12.52 3.04 -15.13
N TYR A 80 12.78 4.35 -15.22
CA TYR A 80 12.64 5.29 -14.10
C TYR A 80 11.75 6.50 -14.43
N THR A 81 10.95 6.41 -15.48
CA THR A 81 10.04 7.47 -15.91
C THR A 81 8.66 6.90 -16.15
N LEU A 82 7.74 7.22 -15.25
CA LEU A 82 6.33 6.85 -15.33
C LEU A 82 5.53 8.05 -15.84
N GLU A 83 4.66 7.84 -16.82
CA GLU A 83 3.76 8.86 -17.32
C GLU A 83 2.31 8.43 -17.17
N TYR A 84 1.49 9.32 -16.62
CA TYR A 84 0.04 9.21 -16.64
C TYR A 84 -0.57 10.24 -17.59
N THR A 85 -1.61 9.84 -18.30
CA THR A 85 -2.49 10.74 -19.05
C THR A 85 -3.90 10.66 -18.47
N LEU A 86 -4.44 11.82 -18.10
CA LEU A 86 -5.75 11.96 -17.50
C LEU A 86 -6.82 12.33 -18.52
N ASN A 87 -8.09 12.07 -18.20
CA ASN A 87 -9.24 12.51 -19.00
C ASN A 87 -9.49 14.02 -18.88
N GLN A 88 -9.15 14.60 -17.73
CA GLN A 88 -9.33 16.01 -17.40
C GLN A 88 -8.28 16.46 -16.37
N PRO A 89 -8.02 17.78 -16.22
CA PRO A 89 -7.10 18.27 -15.22
C PRO A 89 -7.63 18.00 -13.80
N GLU A 90 -6.82 17.37 -12.96
CA GLU A 90 -7.18 17.08 -11.56
C GLU A 90 -6.16 17.71 -10.59
N PRO A 91 -6.50 18.81 -9.89
CA PRO A 91 -5.57 19.50 -8.99
C PRO A 91 -5.01 18.63 -7.86
N TYR A 92 -5.76 17.59 -7.46
CA TYR A 92 -5.41 16.68 -6.37
C TYR A 92 -4.86 15.33 -6.88
N TRP A 93 -4.45 15.25 -8.14
CA TRP A 93 -3.89 14.03 -8.75
C TRP A 93 -2.71 13.48 -7.94
N ASN A 94 -1.79 14.34 -7.51
CA ASN A 94 -0.64 13.92 -6.69
C ASN A 94 -1.07 13.31 -5.35
N SER A 95 -2.18 13.78 -4.76
CA SER A 95 -2.72 13.20 -3.53
C SER A 95 -3.33 11.82 -3.78
N LYS A 96 -3.95 11.60 -4.96
CA LYS A 96 -4.44 10.27 -5.36
C LYS A 96 -3.31 9.26 -5.49
N MET A 97 -2.16 9.67 -6.03
CA MET A 97 -0.99 8.80 -6.19
C MET A 97 -0.45 8.22 -4.88
N ALA A 98 -0.87 8.73 -3.71
CA ALA A 98 -0.53 8.16 -2.41
C ALA A 98 -1.38 6.93 -2.03
N TYR A 99 -2.51 6.69 -2.71
CA TYR A 99 -3.39 5.55 -2.44
C TYR A 99 -2.84 4.25 -3.03
N SER A 100 -3.11 3.13 -2.36
CA SER A 100 -2.54 1.82 -2.67
C SER A 100 -2.89 1.26 -4.05
N ILE A 101 -3.98 1.71 -4.67
CA ILE A 101 -4.32 1.32 -6.05
C ILE A 101 -3.28 1.76 -7.09
N PHE A 102 -2.48 2.78 -6.78
CA PHE A 102 -1.42 3.28 -7.66
C PHE A 102 -0.03 2.74 -7.27
N TRP A 103 0.06 1.85 -6.29
CA TRP A 103 1.34 1.28 -5.87
C TRP A 103 1.86 0.27 -6.90
N PRO A 104 3.20 0.14 -7.02
CA PRO A 104 3.79 -0.76 -7.99
C PRO A 104 3.62 -2.22 -7.56
N LEU A 105 3.54 -3.13 -8.52
CA LEU A 105 3.59 -4.58 -8.33
C LEU A 105 4.58 -5.20 -9.31
N ASN A 106 5.51 -6.02 -8.82
CA ASN A 106 6.46 -6.73 -9.68
C ASN A 106 5.75 -7.85 -10.47
N GLU A 107 5.72 -7.71 -11.79
CA GLU A 107 4.96 -8.59 -12.69
C GLU A 107 5.46 -10.05 -12.69
N ASP A 108 6.77 -10.26 -12.67
CA ASP A 108 7.36 -11.60 -12.70
C ASP A 108 7.07 -12.36 -11.41
N PHE A 109 7.20 -11.69 -10.26
CA PHE A 109 6.86 -12.28 -8.97
C PHE A 109 5.36 -12.59 -8.88
N GLU A 110 4.49 -11.68 -9.29
CA GLU A 110 3.04 -11.89 -9.32
C GLU A 110 2.69 -13.15 -10.14
N LYS A 111 3.23 -13.26 -11.35
CA LYS A 111 3.05 -14.45 -12.21
C LYS A 111 3.59 -15.72 -11.55
N SER A 112 4.74 -15.65 -10.88
CA SER A 112 5.35 -16.80 -10.20
C SER A 112 4.48 -17.34 -9.05
N LYS A 113 3.72 -16.46 -8.39
CA LYS A 113 2.81 -16.83 -7.29
C LYS A 113 1.41 -17.21 -7.75
N GLY A 114 0.97 -16.73 -8.92
CA GLY A 114 -0.32 -17.08 -9.48
C GLY A 114 -1.48 -16.78 -8.51
N SER A 115 -2.27 -17.80 -8.17
CA SER A 115 -3.40 -17.66 -7.23
C SER A 115 -2.98 -17.44 -5.77
N ASP A 116 -1.75 -17.79 -5.41
CA ASP A 116 -1.24 -17.58 -4.05
C ASP A 116 -0.69 -16.16 -3.84
N PHE A 117 -0.61 -15.32 -4.87
CA PHE A 117 -0.16 -13.93 -4.73
C PHE A 117 -1.02 -13.17 -3.71
N ALA A 118 -0.35 -12.45 -2.78
CA ALA A 118 -0.99 -11.68 -1.72
C ALA A 118 -1.90 -12.50 -0.76
N LYS A 119 -1.59 -13.78 -0.55
CA LYS A 119 -2.25 -14.61 0.46
C LYS A 119 -1.95 -14.08 1.86
N ALA A 120 -2.98 -13.56 2.54
CA ALA A 120 -2.85 -12.79 3.77
C ALA A 120 -2.05 -13.46 4.92
N THR A 121 -2.10 -14.79 5.03
CA THR A 121 -1.40 -15.55 6.08
C THR A 121 -0.03 -16.07 5.65
N ASP A 122 0.43 -15.74 4.44
CA ASP A 122 1.72 -16.17 3.89
C ASP A 122 2.55 -14.95 3.48
N PRO A 123 3.48 -14.49 4.33
CA PRO A 123 4.35 -13.37 3.99
C PRO A 123 5.22 -13.62 2.75
N THR A 124 5.50 -14.88 2.39
CA THR A 124 6.31 -15.20 1.20
C THR A 124 5.52 -15.00 -0.11
N SER A 125 4.23 -14.68 -0.03
CA SER A 125 3.36 -14.40 -1.17
C SER A 125 3.41 -12.95 -1.67
N LEU A 126 4.23 -12.10 -1.04
CA LEU A 126 4.39 -10.68 -1.35
C LEU A 126 5.87 -10.31 -1.52
N LEU A 127 6.09 -9.19 -2.20
CA LEU A 127 7.33 -8.43 -2.16
C LEU A 127 7.08 -7.07 -1.50
N TYR A 128 8.13 -6.49 -0.95
CA TYR A 128 8.09 -5.26 -0.17
C TYR A 128 9.07 -4.24 -0.74
N ASN A 129 8.64 -3.01 -0.91
CA ASN A 129 9.52 -1.88 -1.24
C ASN A 129 9.31 -0.68 -0.28
N GLY A 130 8.58 -0.93 0.82
CA GLY A 130 8.28 0.03 1.87
C GLY A 130 9.17 -0.12 3.11
N PRO A 131 8.87 0.64 4.18
CA PRO A 131 9.71 0.71 5.39
C PRO A 131 9.68 -0.56 6.25
N PHE A 132 8.70 -1.43 6.06
CA PHE A 132 8.53 -2.64 6.87
C PHE A 132 8.23 -3.88 6.01
N LEU A 133 8.67 -5.03 6.50
CA LEU A 133 8.37 -6.36 5.99
C LEU A 133 7.30 -7.00 6.87
N LEU A 134 6.27 -7.59 6.26
CA LEU A 134 5.32 -8.43 7.01
C LEU A 134 6.06 -9.71 7.44
N LYS A 135 6.02 -10.04 8.73
CA LYS A 135 6.61 -11.25 9.30
C LYS A 135 5.58 -12.31 9.62
N GLY A 136 4.33 -11.92 9.85
CA GLY A 136 3.24 -12.86 10.07
C GLY A 136 1.91 -12.18 10.34
N LEU A 137 0.84 -12.95 10.11
CA LEU A 137 -0.52 -12.62 10.50
C LEU A 137 -1.09 -13.84 11.21
N THR A 138 -1.39 -13.70 12.51
CA THR A 138 -2.07 -14.71 13.30
C THR A 138 -3.51 -14.28 13.50
N THR A 139 -4.44 -15.01 12.89
CA THR A 139 -5.88 -14.71 12.92
C THR A 139 -6.39 -14.51 14.35
N LYS A 140 -7.12 -13.41 14.58
CA LYS A 140 -7.63 -13.00 15.90
C LYS A 140 -6.56 -12.78 16.98
N SER A 141 -5.30 -12.54 16.58
CA SER A 141 -4.21 -12.29 17.52
C SER A 141 -3.38 -11.07 17.13
N SER A 142 -2.61 -11.13 16.05
CA SER A 142 -1.69 -10.05 15.69
C SER A 142 -1.32 -10.01 14.20
N ILE A 143 -0.84 -8.84 13.77
CA ILE A 143 -0.05 -8.66 12.54
C ILE A 143 1.32 -8.14 12.96
N GLU A 144 2.39 -8.77 12.48
CA GLU A 144 3.76 -8.47 12.88
C GLU A 144 4.58 -7.97 11.70
N PHE A 145 5.29 -6.87 11.94
CA PHE A 145 6.16 -6.24 10.97
C PHE A 145 7.56 -6.05 11.56
N ALA A 146 8.58 -6.19 10.72
CA ALA A 146 9.96 -5.84 11.04
C ALA A 146 10.46 -4.75 10.08
N LYS A 147 11.37 -3.91 10.55
CA LYS A 147 12.02 -2.89 9.73
C LYS A 147 12.65 -3.52 8.49
N ASN A 148 12.49 -2.86 7.35
CA ASN A 148 13.16 -3.21 6.11
C ASN A 148 14.52 -2.50 6.04
N GLU A 149 15.61 -3.22 6.31
CA GLU A 149 16.98 -2.68 6.27
C GLU A 149 17.48 -2.33 4.87
N GLN A 150 16.71 -2.64 3.82
CA GLN A 150 16.98 -2.27 2.44
C GLN A 150 16.06 -1.15 1.93
N TYR A 151 15.18 -0.60 2.78
CA TYR A 151 14.33 0.52 2.40
C TYR A 151 15.19 1.76 2.09
N TRP A 152 14.85 2.45 0.99
CA TRP A 152 15.65 3.58 0.49
C TRP A 152 15.81 4.73 1.49
N ASP A 153 14.86 4.86 2.44
CA ASP A 153 14.82 5.90 3.46
C ASP A 153 14.91 5.32 4.88
N LYS A 154 15.60 4.18 5.04
CA LYS A 154 15.71 3.44 6.31
C LYS A 154 16.29 4.24 7.48
N ASP A 155 17.08 5.28 7.21
CA ASP A 155 17.68 6.13 8.23
C ASP A 155 16.61 7.01 8.93
N ASN A 156 15.47 7.23 8.27
CA ASN A 156 14.30 7.90 8.84
C ASN A 156 13.26 6.92 9.42
N VAL A 157 13.58 5.63 9.48
CA VAL A 157 12.73 4.59 10.10
C VAL A 157 13.31 4.24 11.47
N HIS A 158 12.71 4.78 12.53
CA HIS A 158 13.21 4.64 13.91
C HIS A 158 12.59 3.47 14.69
N LEU A 159 11.61 2.77 14.11
CA LEU A 159 10.99 1.60 14.73
C LEU A 159 11.58 0.33 14.12
N ASP A 160 12.04 -0.58 14.98
CA ASP A 160 12.56 -1.89 14.54
C ASP A 160 11.44 -2.88 14.26
N LYS A 161 10.33 -2.78 14.99
CA LYS A 161 9.19 -3.69 14.93
C LYS A 161 7.87 -2.93 15.13
N VAL A 162 6.83 -3.40 14.47
CA VAL A 162 5.45 -2.96 14.70
C VAL A 162 4.58 -4.20 14.86
N THR A 163 3.84 -4.27 15.96
CA THR A 163 2.83 -5.32 16.19
C THR A 163 1.47 -4.67 16.28
N LEU A 164 0.57 -5.04 15.38
CA LEU A 164 -0.84 -4.64 15.44
C LEU A 164 -1.60 -5.74 16.19
N ALA A 165 -2.05 -5.43 17.40
CA ALA A 165 -2.85 -6.36 18.19
C ALA A 165 -4.30 -6.41 17.70
N PHE A 166 -4.88 -7.60 17.68
CA PHE A 166 -6.28 -7.80 17.35
C PHE A 166 -7.18 -7.29 18.48
N TYR A 167 -8.24 -6.59 18.10
CA TYR A 167 -9.27 -6.11 19.01
C TYR A 167 -10.64 -6.28 18.35
N ASP A 168 -11.52 -7.06 18.98
CA ASP A 168 -12.84 -7.41 18.43
C ASP A 168 -13.98 -6.48 18.89
N GLY A 169 -13.68 -5.47 19.72
CA GLY A 169 -14.69 -4.53 20.21
C GLY A 169 -15.43 -4.98 21.47
N SER A 170 -15.20 -6.20 21.97
CA SER A 170 -15.98 -6.76 23.10
C SER A 170 -15.66 -6.12 24.45
N ASP A 171 -14.43 -5.65 24.65
CA ASP A 171 -13.97 -4.99 25.88
C ASP A 171 -13.26 -3.67 25.57
N GLN A 172 -13.98 -2.55 25.59
CA GLN A 172 -13.41 -1.22 25.34
C GLN A 172 -12.35 -0.81 26.36
N GLU A 173 -12.45 -1.29 27.59
CA GLU A 173 -11.50 -0.96 28.65
C GLU A 173 -10.19 -1.74 28.49
N SER A 174 -10.19 -2.88 27.78
CA SER A 174 -8.97 -3.66 27.51
C SER A 174 -7.88 -2.84 26.81
N ILE A 175 -8.24 -1.89 25.96
CA ILE A 175 -7.29 -1.05 25.24
C ILE A 175 -6.53 -0.14 26.21
N GLU A 176 -7.26 0.50 27.13
CA GLU A 176 -6.65 1.33 28.17
C GLU A 176 -5.82 0.49 29.12
N ARG A 177 -6.34 -0.64 29.63
CA ARG A 177 -5.58 -1.52 30.54
C ARG A 177 -4.25 -1.98 29.93
N ASN A 178 -4.24 -2.35 28.65
CA ASN A 178 -3.01 -2.76 27.96
C ASN A 178 -2.04 -1.60 27.71
N PHE A 179 -2.54 -0.38 27.50
CA PHE A 179 -1.69 0.81 27.44
C PHE A 179 -1.08 1.14 28.79
N THR A 180 -1.92 1.21 29.84
CA THR A 180 -1.52 1.50 31.22
C THR A 180 -0.50 0.50 31.75
N SER A 181 -0.59 -0.78 31.35
CA SER A 181 0.38 -1.81 31.73
C SER A 181 1.70 -1.78 30.93
N GLY A 182 1.78 -0.96 29.88
CA GLY A 182 2.90 -0.91 28.95
C GLY A 182 2.90 -2.01 27.88
N ALA A 183 1.86 -2.85 27.82
CA ALA A 183 1.72 -3.84 26.75
C ALA A 183 1.48 -3.19 25.37
N TYR A 184 0.79 -2.05 25.34
CA TYR A 184 0.63 -1.22 24.14
C TYR A 184 1.41 0.08 24.28
N SER A 185 2.18 0.43 23.24
CA SER A 185 2.85 1.73 23.14
C SER A 185 1.93 2.83 22.59
N TYR A 186 0.80 2.45 21.99
CA TYR A 186 -0.21 3.36 21.47
C TYR A 186 -1.59 2.72 21.58
N ALA A 187 -2.58 3.49 22.01
CA ALA A 187 -3.94 3.02 22.23
C ALA A 187 -4.96 4.12 21.94
N ARG A 188 -6.08 3.75 21.32
CA ARG A 188 -7.19 4.67 21.09
C ARG A 188 -8.07 4.75 22.33
N LEU A 189 -8.27 5.95 22.84
CA LEU A 189 -9.32 6.21 23.82
C LEU A 189 -10.63 6.54 23.10
N PHE A 190 -11.67 5.73 23.33
CA PHE A 190 -12.99 5.94 22.74
C PHE A 190 -13.83 6.89 23.60
N PRO A 191 -14.35 8.00 23.05
CA PRO A 191 -15.26 8.90 23.78
C PRO A 191 -16.54 8.23 24.27
N THR A 192 -16.90 7.09 23.68
CA THR A 192 -18.08 6.29 24.05
C THR A 192 -17.82 5.29 25.18
N SER A 193 -16.57 5.15 25.64
CA SER A 193 -16.23 4.23 26.73
C SER A 193 -16.79 4.72 28.06
N SER A 194 -17.29 3.79 28.88
CA SER A 194 -17.85 4.07 30.22
C SER A 194 -16.84 4.75 31.14
N ASN A 195 -15.54 4.46 30.96
CA ASN A 195 -14.45 4.99 31.76
C ASN A 195 -13.77 6.23 31.12
N TYR A 196 -14.27 6.75 29.99
CA TYR A 196 -13.61 7.82 29.22
C TYR A 196 -13.12 8.98 30.07
N SER A 197 -13.99 9.60 30.86
CA SER A 197 -13.65 10.80 31.64
C SER A 197 -12.50 10.54 32.61
N LYS A 198 -12.47 9.37 33.25
CA LYS A 198 -11.43 8.96 34.20
C LYS A 198 -10.09 8.75 33.49
N VAL A 199 -10.11 8.06 32.36
CA VAL A 199 -8.90 7.77 31.57
C VAL A 199 -8.34 9.05 30.97
N ALA A 200 -9.20 9.91 30.41
CA ALA A 200 -8.79 11.19 29.82
C ALA A 200 -8.13 12.12 30.85
N GLU A 201 -8.58 12.11 32.11
CA GLU A 201 -7.93 12.88 33.18
C GLU A 201 -6.54 12.33 33.54
N SER A 202 -6.34 11.01 33.43
CA SER A 202 -5.07 10.36 33.78
C SER A 202 -3.95 10.57 32.74
N TYR A 203 -4.32 10.85 31.48
CA TYR A 203 -3.40 10.92 30.33
C TYR A 203 -3.41 12.26 29.58
N LYS A 204 -3.99 13.30 30.18
CA LYS A 204 -3.82 14.69 29.71
C LYS A 204 -2.44 15.22 30.07
#